data_AF-A0A1B6FKM3-F1
#
_entry.id   AF-A0A1B6FKM3-F1
#
_cell.length_a   1.000
_cell.length_b   1.000
_cell.length_c   1.000
_cell.angle_alpha   90.00
_cell.angle_beta   90.00
_cell.angle_gamma   90.00
#
_symmetry.space_group_name_H-M   'P 1'
#
loop_
_entity.id
_entity.type
_entity.pdbx_description
1 polymer ?
#
loop_
_entity_poly.entity_id
_entity_poly.type
_entity_poly.pdbx_seq_one_letter_code
_entity_poly.pdbx_strand_id
1 'polypeptide(L)'
;EMLPTVSKVCPRFTKAQIRSLLEFDKQNNSTLTALVEYISPFTDAGLPLPDWANKVYPEPLITLGTKSAKTNCAGSVDQIRYLEGELFQEILVLMQSKANNTLSPDRRMYYYSAHDYTIMA
;
A
#
# COMPACT_ATOMS: atom_id res chain seq x y z
N GLU A 1 -4.93 -4.49 30.21
CA GLU A 1 -5.21 -4.30 28.78
C GLU A 1 -4.44 -3.08 28.30
N MET A 2 -3.45 -3.23 27.41
CA MET A 2 -2.82 -2.10 26.74
C MET A 2 -3.50 -1.94 25.39
N LEU A 3 -4.36 -0.92 25.28
CA LEU A 3 -4.84 -0.44 23.99
C LEU A 3 -3.62 0.08 23.20
N PRO A 4 -3.47 -0.26 21.90
CA PRO A 4 -2.42 0.31 21.07
C PRO A 4 -2.63 1.83 21.01
N THR A 5 -1.59 2.58 21.32
CA THR A 5 -1.55 4.04 21.21
C THR A 5 -2.03 4.45 19.81
N VAL A 6 -3.01 5.37 19.75
CA VAL A 6 -3.51 5.97 18.50
C VAL A 6 -2.32 6.40 17.65
N SER A 7 -2.07 5.67 16.56
CA SER A 7 -1.04 6.02 15.58
C SER A 7 -1.28 7.46 15.14
N LYS A 8 -0.25 8.31 15.22
CA LYS A 8 -0.27 9.68 14.71
C LYS A 8 -0.22 9.64 13.17
N VAL A 9 -1.28 9.12 12.55
CA VAL A 9 -1.42 9.12 11.09
C VAL A 9 -1.60 10.57 10.61
N CYS A 10 -0.90 10.93 9.53
CA CYS A 10 -0.97 12.28 8.94
C CYS A 10 -2.43 12.66 8.61
N PRO A 11 -3.01 13.72 9.19
CA PRO A 11 -4.41 14.08 8.94
C PRO A 11 -4.71 14.37 7.47
N ARG A 12 -3.72 14.88 6.73
CA ARG A 12 -3.83 15.13 5.27
C ARG A 12 -3.91 13.82 4.48
N PHE A 13 -3.11 12.83 4.87
CA PHE A 13 -3.17 11.49 4.28
C PHE A 13 -4.51 10.84 4.58
N THR A 14 -4.96 10.82 5.85
CA THR A 14 -6.26 10.24 6.24
C THR A 14 -7.41 10.86 5.45
N LYS A 15 -7.41 12.18 5.25
CA LYS A 15 -8.43 12.85 4.43
C LYS A 15 -8.41 12.40 2.97
N ALA A 16 -7.23 12.25 2.37
CA ALA A 16 -7.08 11.79 0.99
C ALA A 16 -7.48 10.30 0.83
N GLN A 17 -7.08 9.48 1.79
CA GLN A 17 -7.43 8.06 1.89
C GLN A 17 -8.94 7.85 1.99
N ILE A 18 -9.61 8.52 2.93
CA ILE A 18 -11.07 8.42 3.11
C ILE A 18 -11.80 8.78 1.81
N ARG A 19 -11.36 9.83 1.09
CA ARG A 19 -11.97 10.18 -0.20
C ARG A 19 -11.86 9.05 -1.21
N SER A 20 -10.67 8.48 -1.40
CA SER A 20 -10.46 7.38 -2.34
C SER A 20 -11.24 6.12 -1.96
N LEU A 21 -11.30 5.78 -0.66
CA LEU A 21 -12.07 4.65 -0.16
C LEU A 21 -13.58 4.82 -0.38
N LEU A 22 -14.13 6.00 -0.12
CA LEU A 22 -15.55 6.29 -0.38
C LEU A 22 -15.90 6.16 -1.88
N GLU A 23 -15.01 6.57 -2.77
CA GLU A 23 -15.19 6.38 -4.21
C GLU A 23 -15.11 4.91 -4.62
N PHE A 24 -14.20 4.15 -4.01
CA PHE A 24 -14.09 2.72 -4.24
C PHE A 24 -15.34 1.97 -3.75
N ASP A 25 -15.86 2.27 -2.57
CA ASP A 25 -17.10 1.67 -2.03
C ASP A 25 -18.32 2.05 -2.85
N LYS A 26 -18.34 3.23 -3.47
CA LYS A 26 -19.42 3.60 -4.41
C LYS A 26 -19.38 2.76 -5.67
N GLN A 27 -18.20 2.36 -6.13
CA GLN A 27 -18.00 1.58 -7.35
C GLN A 27 -18.09 0.06 -7.11
N ASN A 28 -17.80 -0.39 -5.90
CA ASN A 28 -17.68 -1.80 -5.55
C ASN A 28 -18.58 -2.10 -4.35
N ASN A 29 -19.34 -3.20 -4.42
CA ASN A 29 -20.18 -3.61 -3.30
C ASN A 29 -19.31 -3.92 -2.07
N SER A 30 -19.58 -3.27 -0.94
CA SER A 30 -18.83 -3.44 0.32
C SER A 30 -18.73 -4.89 0.80
N THR A 31 -19.71 -5.74 0.43
CA THR A 31 -19.70 -7.18 0.70
C THR A 31 -18.53 -7.88 0.01
N LEU A 32 -18.14 -7.43 -1.19
CA LEU A 32 -17.02 -8.00 -1.93
C LEU A 32 -15.67 -7.60 -1.31
N THR A 33 -15.57 -6.39 -0.77
CA THR A 33 -14.38 -5.94 -0.03
C THR A 33 -14.15 -6.80 1.22
N ALA A 34 -15.22 -7.05 2.00
CA ALA A 34 -15.15 -7.94 3.17
C ALA A 34 -14.74 -9.38 2.80
N LEU A 35 -15.12 -9.84 1.60
CA LEU A 35 -14.73 -11.16 1.10
C LEU A 35 -13.23 -11.25 0.80
N VAL A 36 -12.64 -10.19 0.25
CA VAL A 36 -11.18 -10.08 0.06
C VAL A 36 -10.48 -10.18 1.42
N GLU A 37 -10.91 -9.37 2.40
CA GLU A 37 -10.30 -9.35 3.74
C GLU A 37 -10.39 -10.70 4.44
N TYR A 38 -11.48 -11.44 4.21
CA TYR A 38 -11.64 -12.78 4.76
C TYR A 38 -10.68 -13.81 4.14
N ILE A 39 -10.43 -13.74 2.83
CA ILE A 39 -9.59 -14.72 2.12
C ILE A 39 -8.09 -14.44 2.29
N SER A 40 -7.66 -13.17 2.37
CA SER A 40 -6.23 -12.80 2.40
C SER A 40 -5.38 -13.58 3.43
N PRO A 41 -5.82 -13.76 4.70
CA PRO A 41 -5.00 -14.50 5.68
C PRO A 41 -4.75 -15.96 5.29
N PHE A 42 -5.69 -16.61 4.59
CA PHE A 42 -5.51 -17.97 4.12
C PHE A 42 -4.46 -18.03 3.01
N THR A 43 -4.51 -17.09 2.07
CA THR A 43 -3.59 -17.06 0.93
C THR A 43 -2.18 -16.68 1.37
N ASP A 44 -2.05 -15.71 2.26
CA ASP A 44 -0.76 -15.19 2.73
C ASP A 44 -0.01 -16.21 3.58
N ALA A 45 -0.74 -17.01 4.37
CA ALA A 45 -0.18 -18.07 5.20
C ALA A 45 -0.09 -19.44 4.50
N GLY A 46 -0.52 -19.55 3.23
CA GLY A 46 -0.54 -20.81 2.49
C GLY A 46 -1.49 -21.87 3.11
N LEU A 47 -2.57 -21.42 3.75
CA LEU A 47 -3.58 -22.28 4.38
C LEU A 47 -4.59 -22.77 3.33
N PRO A 48 -5.21 -23.95 3.56
CA PRO A 48 -6.26 -24.43 2.69
C PRO A 48 -7.45 -23.48 2.68
N LEU A 49 -7.91 -23.13 1.48
CA LEU A 49 -9.10 -22.30 1.31
C LEU A 49 -10.38 -23.12 1.58
N PRO A 50 -11.46 -22.47 2.04
CA PRO A 50 -12.78 -23.10 2.08
C PRO A 50 -13.22 -23.57 0.69
N ASP A 51 -13.93 -24.69 0.60
CA ASP A 51 -14.34 -25.29 -0.69
C ASP A 51 -15.06 -24.33 -1.64
N TRP A 52 -15.86 -23.42 -1.08
CA TRP A 52 -16.61 -22.43 -1.86
C TRP A 52 -15.72 -21.37 -2.51
N ALA A 53 -14.52 -21.12 -1.98
CA ALA A 53 -13.61 -20.07 -2.43
C ALA A 53 -13.13 -20.29 -3.87
N ASN A 54 -13.05 -21.54 -4.33
CA ASN A 54 -12.68 -21.89 -5.70
C ASN A 54 -13.58 -21.26 -6.78
N LYS A 55 -14.76 -20.75 -6.40
CA LYS A 55 -15.68 -20.03 -7.30
C LYS A 55 -15.30 -18.57 -7.54
N VAL A 56 -14.46 -17.99 -6.68
CA VAL A 56 -14.16 -16.55 -6.63
C VAL A 56 -12.67 -16.23 -6.43
N TYR A 57 -11.87 -17.24 -6.11
CA TYR A 57 -10.42 -17.18 -5.99
C TYR A 57 -9.77 -18.13 -7.03
N PRO A 58 -8.69 -17.72 -7.71
CA PRO A 58 -7.96 -16.46 -7.54
C PRO A 58 -8.71 -15.23 -8.07
N GLU A 59 -9.40 -15.36 -9.20
CA GLU A 59 -10.18 -14.25 -9.77
C GLU A 59 -11.68 -14.43 -9.50
N PRO A 60 -12.42 -13.33 -9.24
CA PRO A 60 -12.03 -11.91 -9.32
C PRO A 60 -11.40 -11.33 -8.03
N LEU A 61 -11.21 -12.13 -6.98
CA LEU A 61 -10.84 -11.60 -5.66
C LEU A 61 -9.43 -10.99 -5.61
N ILE A 62 -8.45 -11.56 -6.31
CA ILE A 62 -7.10 -10.97 -6.39
C ILE A 62 -7.19 -9.58 -7.02
N THR A 63 -7.85 -9.44 -8.18
CA THR A 63 -8.03 -8.13 -8.83
C THR A 63 -8.69 -7.11 -7.90
N LEU A 64 -9.76 -7.51 -7.21
CA LEU A 64 -10.46 -6.62 -6.28
C LEU A 64 -9.57 -6.24 -5.09
N GLY A 65 -8.84 -7.20 -4.52
CA GLY A 65 -7.95 -6.97 -3.40
C GLY A 65 -6.78 -6.06 -3.75
N THR A 66 -6.14 -6.25 -4.91
CA THR A 66 -5.11 -5.35 -5.41
C THR A 66 -5.65 -3.94 -5.61
N LYS A 67 -6.86 -3.80 -6.17
CA LYS A 67 -7.49 -2.48 -6.35
C LYS A 67 -7.83 -1.82 -5.01
N SER A 68 -8.30 -2.60 -4.03
CA SER A 68 -8.59 -2.12 -2.67
C SER A 68 -7.30 -1.63 -1.98
N ALA A 69 -6.26 -2.47 -1.95
CA ALA A 69 -4.97 -2.12 -1.35
C ALA A 69 -4.36 -0.86 -2.00
N LYS A 70 -4.37 -0.78 -3.33
CA LYS A 70 -3.91 0.42 -4.05
C LYS A 70 -4.75 1.65 -3.70
N THR A 71 -6.08 1.52 -3.63
CA THR A 71 -6.97 2.65 -3.26
C THR A 71 -6.66 3.17 -1.86
N ASN A 72 -6.40 2.25 -0.94
CA ASN A 72 -6.15 2.54 0.47
C ASN A 72 -4.81 3.23 0.73
N CYS A 73 -3.78 2.96 -0.07
CA CYS A 73 -2.43 3.49 0.15
C CYS A 73 -1.99 4.53 -0.88
N ALA A 74 -2.40 4.36 -2.14
CA ALA A 74 -1.94 5.11 -3.30
C ALA A 74 -3.09 5.50 -4.26
N GLY A 75 -4.30 5.66 -3.73
CA GLY A 75 -5.51 5.93 -4.52
C GLY A 75 -5.58 7.34 -5.12
N SER A 76 -4.65 8.23 -4.78
CA SER A 76 -4.56 9.58 -5.34
C SER A 76 -3.12 10.10 -5.29
N VAL A 77 -2.82 11.12 -6.11
CA VAL A 77 -1.53 11.82 -6.10
C VAL A 77 -1.19 12.41 -4.72
N ASP A 78 -2.20 12.87 -3.97
CA ASP A 78 -2.00 13.38 -2.61
C ASP A 78 -1.59 12.25 -1.64
N GLN A 79 -2.24 11.08 -1.72
CA GLN A 79 -1.85 9.91 -0.93
C GLN A 79 -0.40 9.51 -1.22
N ILE A 80 -0.03 9.39 -2.49
CA ILE A 80 1.33 9.07 -2.96
C ILE A 80 2.35 10.06 -2.38
N ARG A 81 2.10 11.36 -2.53
CA ARG A 81 3.00 12.41 -2.04
C ARG A 81 3.21 12.35 -0.54
N TYR A 82 2.15 12.12 0.24
CA TYR A 82 2.25 12.05 1.70
C TYR A 82 2.85 10.74 2.20
N LEU A 83 2.72 9.65 1.43
CA LEU A 83 3.23 8.33 1.81
C LEU A 83 4.71 8.15 1.44
N GLU A 84 5.10 8.51 0.23
CA GLU A 84 6.41 8.17 -0.35
C GLU A 84 7.27 9.38 -0.75
N GLY A 85 6.71 10.59 -0.74
CA GLY A 85 7.41 11.78 -1.25
C GLY A 85 8.82 12.00 -0.67
N GLU A 86 9.00 11.80 0.63
CA GLU A 86 10.31 11.96 1.31
C GLU A 86 11.31 10.89 0.89
N LEU A 87 10.89 9.62 0.77
CA LEU A 87 11.75 8.53 0.31
C LEU A 87 12.16 8.75 -1.15
N PHE A 88 11.22 9.13 -2.01
CA PHE A 88 11.50 9.44 -3.40
C PHE A 88 12.49 10.60 -3.53
N GLN A 89 12.32 11.65 -2.73
CA GLN A 89 13.23 12.79 -2.69
C GLN A 89 14.64 12.37 -2.23
N GLU A 90 14.76 11.51 -1.21
CA GLU A 90 16.04 10.97 -0.76
C GLU A 90 16.75 10.22 -1.88
N ILE A 91 16.05 9.26 -2.52
CA ILE A 91 16.59 8.44 -3.61
C ILE A 91 17.07 9.35 -4.76
N LEU A 92 16.27 10.34 -5.14
CA LEU A 92 16.65 11.31 -6.19
C LEU A 92 17.91 12.09 -5.83
N VAL A 93 18.00 12.60 -4.59
CA VAL A 93 19.18 13.37 -4.13
C VAL A 93 20.43 12.50 -4.13
N LEU A 94 20.33 11.24 -3.69
CA LEU A 94 21.43 10.28 -3.72
C LEU A 94 21.91 9.99 -5.15
N MET A 95 20.97 9.75 -6.07
CA MET A 95 21.28 9.50 -7.49
C MET A 95 21.96 10.72 -8.14
N GLN A 96 21.42 11.92 -7.91
CA GLN A 96 22.00 13.16 -8.42
C GLN A 96 23.39 13.42 -7.85
N SER A 97 23.58 13.23 -6.54
CA SER A 97 24.89 13.40 -5.89
C SER A 97 25.91 12.41 -6.44
N LYS A 98 25.50 11.17 -6.73
CA LYS A 98 26.37 10.17 -7.35
C LYS A 98 26.76 10.59 -8.77
N ALA A 99 25.79 11.01 -9.59
CA ALA A 99 26.03 11.46 -10.96
C ALA A 99 26.98 12.67 -11.02
N ASN A 100 26.90 13.57 -10.04
CA ASN A 100 27.72 14.76 -9.95
C ASN A 100 29.07 14.54 -9.24
N ASN A 101 29.41 13.31 -8.85
CA ASN A 101 30.61 12.98 -8.07
C ASN A 101 30.71 13.75 -6.72
N THR A 102 29.57 14.11 -6.13
CA THR A 102 29.49 14.83 -4.85
C THR A 102 28.99 13.96 -3.70
N LEU A 103 28.57 12.71 -3.96
CA LEU A 103 28.08 11.80 -2.94
C LEU A 103 29.18 11.45 -1.93
N SER A 104 28.91 11.64 -0.63
CA SER A 104 29.84 11.33 0.45
C SER A 104 29.15 10.58 1.61
N PRO A 105 29.64 9.39 2.01
CA PRO A 105 30.68 8.62 1.33
C PRO A 105 30.19 8.17 -0.06
N ASP A 106 31.12 7.92 -1.00
CA ASP A 106 30.79 7.47 -2.35
C ASP A 106 30.21 6.02 -2.36
N ARG A 107 28.96 5.89 -1.93
CA ARG A 107 28.26 4.62 -1.84
C ARG A 107 27.75 4.20 -3.21
N ARG A 108 27.86 2.89 -3.48
CA ARG A 108 27.33 2.27 -4.70
C ARG A 108 25.94 1.68 -4.52
N MET A 109 25.47 1.57 -3.27
CA MET A 109 24.27 0.83 -2.93
C MET A 109 23.67 1.33 -1.62
N TYR A 110 22.34 1.47 -1.64
CA TYR A 110 21.49 1.75 -0.48
C TYR A 110 20.41 0.68 -0.44
N TYR A 111 20.11 0.16 0.75
CA TYR A 111 19.07 -0.85 0.96
C TYR A 111 17.96 -0.24 1.80
N TYR A 112 16.75 -0.26 1.25
CA TYR A 112 15.54 0.17 1.94
C TYR A 112 14.69 -1.06 2.24
N SER A 113 14.40 -1.30 3.52
CA SER A 113 13.43 -2.30 3.94
C SER A 113 12.07 -1.62 4.02
N ALA A 114 11.20 -1.90 3.07
CA ALA A 114 9.94 -1.22 2.89
C ALA A 114 8.76 -2.21 2.90
N HIS A 115 7.57 -1.68 2.67
CA HIS A 115 6.35 -2.48 2.50
C HIS A 115 5.90 -2.48 1.04
N ASP A 116 5.00 -3.38 0.70
CA ASP A 116 4.35 -3.48 -0.61
C ASP A 116 3.78 -2.13 -1.10
N TYR A 117 3.16 -1.36 -0.21
CA TYR A 117 2.62 -0.04 -0.52
C TYR A 117 3.67 1.04 -0.83
N THR A 118 4.93 0.81 -0.48
CA THR A 118 6.06 1.69 -0.88
C THR A 118 6.48 1.47 -2.34
N ILE A 119 6.02 0.41 -2.99
CA ILE A 119 6.27 0.21 -4.44
C ILE A 119 5.02 0.53 -5.26
N MET A 120 3.84 0.51 -4.62
CA MET A 120 2.57 0.84 -5.28
C MET A 120 2.31 2.34 -5.44
N ALA A 121 2.96 3.16 -4.62
CA ALA A 121 2.81 4.62 -4.65
C ALA A 121 3.58 5.26 -5.82
#